data_AF-A0A2C9L2X3-F1
#
_entry.id   AF-A0A2C9L2X3-F1
#
_cell.length_a   1.000
_cell.length_b   1.000
_cell.length_c   1.000
_cell.angle_alpha   90.00
_cell.angle_beta   90.00
_cell.angle_gamma   90.00
#
_symmetry.space_group_name_H-M   'P 1'
#
loop_
_entity.id
_entity.type
_entity.pdbx_description
1 polymer ?
#
loop_
_entity_poly.entity_id
_entity_poly.type
_entity_poly.pdbx_seq_one_letter_code
_entity_poly.pdbx_strand_id
1 'polypeptide(L)'
;MANIWFFKPLLSWVMSMKPLTSATIRTVTAVTKFQAGIKNNIIPPHAEAIVNHRIHPSQTVDEVIKFDKSVIADDRVNIEVLNKMEPHPVAGYGKKDFGFQVI
;
A
#
# COMPACT_ATOMS: atom_id res chain seq x y z
N MET A 1 -24.53 7.55 -18.09
CA MET A 1 -24.17 6.25 -17.50
C MET A 1 -23.17 5.59 -18.44
N ALA A 2 -21.90 5.48 -18.03
CA ALA A 2 -20.84 4.90 -18.85
C ALA A 2 -20.75 3.38 -18.60
N ASN A 3 -20.44 2.60 -19.64
CA ASN A 3 -20.19 1.16 -19.57
C ASN A 3 -18.83 0.87 -18.90
N ILE A 4 -18.61 1.43 -17.71
CA ILE A 4 -17.38 1.30 -16.93
C ILE A 4 -17.09 -0.17 -16.67
N TRP A 5 -18.13 -1.00 -16.51
CA TRP A 5 -18.01 -2.45 -16.29
C TRP A 5 -17.25 -3.18 -17.40
N PHE A 6 -17.38 -2.75 -18.66
CA PHE A 6 -16.74 -3.37 -19.82
C PHE A 6 -15.32 -2.83 -20.04
N PHE A 7 -15.11 -1.52 -19.79
CA PHE A 7 -13.82 -0.86 -19.95
C PHE A 7 -12.96 -0.85 -18.68
N LYS A 8 -13.36 -1.55 -17.61
CA LYS A 8 -12.60 -1.67 -16.35
C LYS A 8 -11.11 -1.95 -16.54
N PRO A 9 -10.69 -3.00 -17.28
CA PRO A 9 -9.26 -3.32 -17.38
C PRO A 9 -8.46 -2.24 -18.12
N LEU A 10 -9.04 -1.64 -19.16
CA LEU A 10 -8.41 -0.55 -19.90
C LEU A 10 -8.30 0.72 -19.05
N LEU A 11 -9.35 1.06 -18.31
CA LEU A 11 -9.37 2.23 -17.45
C LEU A 11 -8.40 2.07 -16.26
N SER A 12 -8.35 0.89 -15.65
CA SER A 12 -7.40 0.55 -14.58
C SER A 12 -5.96 0.64 -15.07
N TRP A 13 -5.69 0.14 -16.28
CA TRP A 13 -4.39 0.27 -16.91
C TRP A 13 -3.98 1.73 -17.13
N VAL A 14 -4.86 2.55 -17.71
CA VAL A 14 -4.59 3.99 -17.95
C VAL A 14 -4.41 4.74 -16.62
N MET A 15 -5.23 4.47 -15.62
CA MET A 15 -5.12 5.09 -14.30
C MET A 15 -3.88 4.63 -13.54
N SER A 16 -3.41 3.41 -13.75
CA SER A 16 -2.14 2.91 -13.20
C SER A 16 -0.92 3.64 -13.80
N MET A 17 -1.00 4.14 -15.04
CA MET A 17 0.14 4.80 -15.70
C MET A 17 0.50 6.16 -15.09
N LYS A 18 -0.46 6.87 -14.46
CA LYS A 18 -0.19 8.17 -13.83
C LYS A 18 -0.16 8.04 -12.30
N PRO A 19 0.89 8.55 -11.60
CA PRO A 19 1.02 8.41 -10.15
C PRO A 19 -0.19 8.93 -9.35
N LEU A 20 -0.76 10.06 -9.78
CA LEU A 20 -1.91 10.69 -9.13
C LEU A 20 -3.17 9.80 -9.18
N THR A 21 -3.48 9.22 -10.33
CA THR A 21 -4.64 8.34 -10.51
C THR A 21 -4.39 6.94 -9.96
N SER A 22 -3.13 6.52 -9.88
CA SER A 22 -2.76 5.23 -9.34
C SER A 22 -3.03 5.12 -7.83
N ALA A 23 -2.79 6.19 -7.08
CA ALA A 23 -3.09 6.26 -5.66
C ALA A 23 -4.61 6.19 -5.35
N THR A 24 -5.47 6.45 -6.35
CA THR A 24 -6.92 6.33 -6.23
C THR A 24 -7.43 4.91 -6.41
N ILE A 25 -6.65 4.03 -7.06
CA ILE A 25 -7.09 2.67 -7.41
C ILE A 25 -6.32 1.57 -6.65
N ARG A 26 -5.29 1.91 -5.88
CA ARG A 26 -4.54 0.93 -5.08
C ARG A 26 -3.85 1.56 -3.88
N THR A 27 -3.59 0.74 -2.86
CA THR A 27 -2.69 1.09 -1.77
C THR A 27 -1.28 1.31 -2.31
N VAL A 28 -0.63 2.39 -1.87
CA VAL A 28 0.73 2.74 -2.28
C VAL A 28 1.68 2.56 -1.11
N THR A 29 2.79 1.86 -1.35
CA THR A 29 3.84 1.61 -0.36
C THR A 29 5.07 2.46 -0.70
N ALA A 30 5.62 3.16 0.29
CA ALA A 30 6.82 3.95 0.14
C ALA A 30 7.80 3.72 1.31
N VAL A 31 9.03 3.32 1.00
CA VAL A 31 10.10 3.21 2.01
C VAL A 31 10.73 4.59 2.20
N THR A 32 10.61 5.17 3.40
CA THR A 32 11.08 6.53 3.67
C THR A 32 12.40 6.59 4.41
N LYS A 33 12.76 5.54 5.13
CA LYS A 33 14.05 5.42 5.81
C LYS A 33 14.52 3.98 5.73
N PHE A 34 15.79 3.77 5.45
CA PHE A 34 16.44 2.47 5.53
C PHE A 34 17.84 2.66 6.10
N GLN A 35 18.13 1.99 7.21
CA GLN A 35 19.41 2.07 7.91
C GLN A 35 19.93 0.65 8.13
N ALA A 36 21.10 0.34 7.56
CA ALA A 36 21.77 -0.93 7.77
C ALA A 36 23.29 -0.73 7.69
N GLY A 37 24.01 -1.14 8.74
CA GLY A 37 25.46 -1.05 8.79
C GLY A 37 26.04 0.35 8.93
N ILE A 38 27.34 0.38 9.23
CA ILE A 38 28.12 1.60 9.51
C ILE A 38 29.39 1.63 8.66
N LYS A 39 30.04 0.46 8.46
CA LYS A 39 31.30 0.32 7.74
C LYS A 39 31.19 -0.73 6.65
N ASN A 40 31.94 -0.55 5.57
CA ASN A 40 31.84 -1.35 4.35
C ASN A 40 32.35 -2.80 4.51
N ASN A 41 33.14 -3.08 5.55
CA ASN A 41 33.74 -4.40 5.78
C ASN A 41 33.24 -5.07 7.08
N ILE A 42 32.03 -4.76 7.52
CA ILE A 42 31.43 -5.34 8.72
C ILE A 42 30.01 -5.78 8.39
N ILE A 43 29.68 -7.03 8.73
CA ILE A 43 28.31 -7.54 8.64
C ILE A 43 27.46 -6.82 9.70
N PRO A 44 26.40 -6.10 9.30
CA PRO A 44 25.58 -5.36 10.24
C PRO A 44 24.80 -6.33 11.15
N PRO A 45 24.80 -6.10 12.47
CA PRO A 45 24.02 -6.94 13.39
C PRO A 45 22.51 -6.64 13.35
N HIS A 46 22.11 -5.47 12.84
CA HIS A 46 20.71 -5.07 12.71
C HIS A 46 20.49 -4.17 11.47
N ALA A 47 19.25 -4.14 11.01
CA ALA A 47 18.76 -3.23 9.99
C ALA A 47 17.37 -2.72 10.38
N GLU A 48 17.08 -1.46 10.07
CA GLU A 48 15.80 -0.81 10.37
C GLU A 48 15.26 -0.13 9.11
N ALA A 49 13.96 -0.26 8.86
CA ALA A 49 13.28 0.39 7.76
C ALA A 49 11.97 1.04 8.24
N ILE A 50 11.69 2.24 7.75
CA ILE A 50 10.40 2.90 7.94
C ILE A 50 9.67 2.90 6.60
N VAL A 51 8.49 2.28 6.61
CA VAL A 51 7.62 2.14 5.43
C VAL A 51 6.30 2.85 5.70
N ASN A 52 5.92 3.72 4.77
CA ASN A 52 4.67 4.45 4.80
C ASN A 52 3.71 3.86 3.77
N HIS A 53 2.55 3.42 4.24
CA HIS A 53 1.46 2.94 3.41
C HIS A 53 0.38 4.02 3.30
N ARG A 54 0.08 4.43 2.07
CA ARG A 54 -1.13 5.20 1.77
C ARG A 54 -2.23 4.21 1.40
N ILE A 55 -3.04 3.87 2.40
CA ILE A 55 -4.01 2.78 2.31
C ILE A 55 -5.22 3.21 1.51
N HIS A 56 -5.62 2.38 0.55
CA HIS A 56 -6.82 2.58 -0.23
C HIS A 56 -8.06 2.41 0.67
N PRO A 57 -9.12 3.24 0.54
CA PRO A 57 -10.29 3.18 1.43
C PRO A 57 -11.04 1.85 1.50
N SER A 58 -10.84 0.97 0.52
CA SER A 58 -11.44 -0.38 0.51
C SER A 58 -10.64 -1.42 1.28
N GLN A 59 -9.46 -1.07 1.82
CA GLN A 59 -8.59 -1.96 2.58
C GLN A 59 -8.41 -1.44 3.99
N THR A 60 -8.19 -2.34 4.93
CA THR A 60 -7.94 -2.00 6.34
C THR A 60 -6.45 -2.01 6.68
N VAL A 61 -6.06 -1.34 7.77
CA VAL A 61 -4.67 -1.39 8.24
C VAL A 61 -4.24 -2.83 8.57
N ASP A 62 -5.12 -3.62 9.18
CA ASP A 62 -4.83 -5.01 9.55
C ASP A 62 -4.58 -5.91 8.33
N GLU A 63 -5.31 -5.71 7.23
CA GLU A 63 -5.08 -6.41 5.97
C GLU A 63 -3.71 -6.10 5.38
N VAL A 64 -3.29 -4.83 5.44
CA VAL A 64 -1.97 -4.41 4.96
C VAL A 64 -0.86 -5.00 5.82
N ILE A 65 -0.98 -4.96 7.15
CA ILE A 65 -0.01 -5.58 8.07
C ILE A 65 0.08 -7.08 7.83
N LYS A 66 -1.06 -7.75 7.62
CA LYS A 66 -1.09 -9.19 7.30
C LYS A 66 -0.41 -9.47 5.96
N PHE A 67 -0.64 -8.62 4.95
CA PHE A 67 0.03 -8.72 3.65
C PHE A 67 1.54 -8.56 3.81
N ASP A 68 2.01 -7.54 4.52
CA ASP A 68 3.44 -7.29 4.73
C ASP A 68 4.11 -8.46 5.45
N LYS A 69 3.49 -9.00 6.51
CA LYS A 69 3.96 -10.21 7.19
C LYS A 69 4.10 -11.40 6.25
N SER A 70 3.12 -11.60 5.36
CA SER A 70 3.14 -12.70 4.40
C SER A 70 4.22 -12.54 3.31
N VAL A 71 4.53 -11.30 2.91
CA VAL A 71 5.56 -11.01 1.92
C VAL A 71 6.96 -11.15 2.51
N ILE A 72 7.15 -10.73 3.76
CA ILE A 72 8.44 -10.83 4.46
C ILE A 72 8.78 -12.29 4.75
N ALA A 73 7.80 -13.08 5.20
CA ALA A 73 7.93 -14.52 5.43
C ALA A 73 9.14 -14.93 6.30
N ASP A 74 9.55 -14.06 7.25
CA ASP A 74 10.68 -14.27 8.15
C ASP A 74 10.32 -13.81 9.56
N ASP A 75 10.31 -14.75 10.51
CA ASP A 75 9.93 -14.51 11.90
C ASP A 75 10.95 -13.66 12.67
N ARG A 76 12.15 -13.45 12.13
CA ARG A 76 13.17 -12.58 12.74
C ARG A 76 12.88 -11.11 12.55
N VAL A 77 11.99 -10.76 11.61
CA VAL A 77 11.64 -9.38 11.30
C VAL A 77 10.53 -8.92 12.22
N ASN A 78 10.85 -7.99 13.12
CA ASN A 78 9.85 -7.33 13.96
C ASN A 78 9.18 -6.18 13.18
N ILE A 79 7.86 -6.09 13.26
CA ILE A 79 7.06 -5.05 12.59
C ILE A 79 6.34 -4.25 13.67
N GLU A 80 6.65 -2.96 13.75
CA GLU A 80 6.04 -2.03 14.69
C GLU A 80 5.24 -0.95 13.94
N VAL A 81 4.00 -0.72 14.36
CA VAL A 81 3.13 0.29 13.77
C VAL A 81 3.39 1.62 14.47
N LEU A 82 4.16 2.51 13.82
CA LEU A 82 4.50 3.83 14.37
C LEU A 82 3.30 4.78 14.44
N ASN A 83 2.46 4.77 13.41
CA ASN A 83 1.24 5.56 13.35
C ASN A 83 0.21 4.81 12.50
N LYS A 84 -1.05 4.78 12.96
CA LYS A 84 -2.16 4.18 12.22
C LYS A 84 -3.29 5.19 12.06
N MET A 85 -3.78 5.27 10.84
CA MET A 85 -4.99 6.00 10.51
C MET A 85 -5.82 5.11 9.60
N GLU A 86 -6.93 4.61 10.13
CA GLU A 86 -7.90 3.89 9.31
C GLU A 86 -8.49 4.83 8.26
N PRO A 87 -8.80 4.35 7.05
CA PRO A 87 -9.53 5.14 6.09
C PRO A 87 -10.86 5.62 6.70
N HIS A 88 -11.17 6.90 6.53
CA HIS A 88 -12.37 7.48 7.12
C HIS A 88 -13.63 6.83 6.53
N PRO A 89 -14.67 6.49 7.33
CA PRO A 89 -15.88 5.81 6.85
C PRO A 89 -16.72 6.61 5.83
N VAL A 90 -16.41 7.90 5.65
CA VAL A 90 -17.05 8.79 4.67
C VAL A 90 -16.29 8.84 3.33
N ALA A 91 -15.06 8.33 3.28
CA ALA A 91 -14.41 8.05 2.00
C ALA A 91 -15.19 6.90 1.37
N GLY A 92 -15.95 7.15 0.30
CA GLY A 92 -16.80 6.14 -0.33
C GLY A 92 -16.02 4.84 -0.59
N TYR A 93 -16.43 3.76 0.08
CA TYR A 93 -15.96 2.40 -0.15
C TYR A 93 -17.17 1.55 -0.55
N GLY A 94 -17.30 1.23 -1.83
CA GLY A 94 -18.42 0.43 -2.31
C GLY A 94 -18.41 0.22 -3.81
N LYS A 95 -19.15 -0.80 -4.29
CA LYS A 95 -19.28 -1.15 -5.72
C LYS A 95 -19.74 0.01 -6.62
N LYS A 96 -20.25 1.09 -6.03
CA LYS A 96 -20.76 2.29 -6.71
C LYS A 96 -19.73 3.42 -6.79
N ASP A 97 -18.65 3.38 -6.02
CA ASP A 97 -17.63 4.42 -5.98
C ASP A 97 -16.65 4.29 -7.14
N PHE A 98 -16.33 5.41 -7.78
CA PHE A 98 -15.52 5.44 -8.99
C PHE A 98 -14.15 4.78 -8.80
N GLY A 99 -13.48 5.02 -7.67
CA GLY A 99 -12.21 4.36 -7.34
C GLY A 99 -12.35 2.85 -7.30
N PHE A 100 -13.36 2.34 -6.58
CA PHE A 100 -13.62 0.91 -6.42
C PHE A 100 -14.08 0.21 -7.71
N GLN A 101 -14.79 0.91 -8.61
CA GLN A 101 -15.22 0.31 -9.87
C GLN A 101 -14.05 -0.05 -10.80
N VAL A 102 -12.88 0.57 -10.60
CA VAL A 102 -11.69 0.43 -11.44
C VAL A 102 -10.65 -0.56 -10.85
N ILE A 103 -10.85 -0.97 -9.59
CA ILE A 103 -10.15 -2.08 -8.95
C ILE A 103 -10.87 -3.39 -9.31
#